data_AF-A0A1F9TFE9-F1
#
_entry.id   AF-A0A1F9TFE9-F1
#
_cell.length_a   1.000
_cell.length_b   1.000
_cell.length_c   1.000
_cell.angle_alpha   90.00
_cell.angle_beta   90.00
_cell.angle_gamma   90.00
#
_symmetry.space_group_name_H-M   'P 1'
#
loop_
_entity.id
_entity.type
_entity.pdbx_description
1 polymer ?
#
loop_
_entity_poly.entity_id
_entity_poly.type
_entity_poly.pdbx_seq_one_letter_code
_entity_poly.pdbx_strand_id
1 'polypeptide(L)'
;MKLWHIAVTAALLGFGTLALAAEIRIETAELDGRLVDNIDLPFVGDPAVLGEWRSVDFVAEPGDFVPGAKRFGGELYLGGFNFFHGGAMGVLPNAPASAPWFRWTKGVVTHRGDKTASRYLIKELKGATYMFFEWKSGDYTIRHRAPEYYVLKKVK
;
A
#
# COMPACT_ATOMS: atom_id res chain seq x y z
N MET A 1 45.56 31.67 43.31
CA MET A 1 44.17 32.14 43.48
C MET A 1 43.40 31.91 42.19
N LYS A 2 42.23 31.24 42.32
CA LYS A 2 41.05 31.13 41.44
C LYS A 2 40.69 29.69 41.07
N LEU A 3 39.42 29.41 41.35
CA LEU A 3 38.71 28.15 41.45
C LEU A 3 38.43 27.48 40.09
N TRP A 4 38.47 26.13 40.10
CA TRP A 4 37.51 25.12 39.60
C TRP A 4 36.38 25.58 38.67
N HIS A 5 36.01 24.77 37.67
CA HIS A 5 34.64 24.25 37.41
C HIS A 5 34.75 22.93 36.59
N ILE A 6 34.01 21.91 37.02
CA ILE A 6 33.86 20.58 36.40
C ILE A 6 32.93 20.69 35.19
N ALA A 7 33.19 19.93 34.12
CA ALA A 7 32.16 19.53 33.17
C ALA A 7 32.30 18.04 32.84
N VAL A 8 31.36 17.26 33.37
CA VAL A 8 31.01 15.92 32.89
C VAL A 8 30.21 16.10 31.60
N THR A 9 30.55 15.40 30.53
CA THR A 9 29.71 15.29 29.33
C THR A 9 29.97 13.91 28.74
N ALA A 10 29.14 12.95 29.14
CA ALA A 10 27.96 12.47 28.41
C ALA A 10 28.33 11.37 27.42
N ALA A 11 27.89 10.16 27.74
CA ALA A 11 27.91 9.00 26.87
C ALA A 11 27.21 9.32 25.54
N LEU A 12 27.88 9.01 24.43
CA LEU A 12 27.26 9.01 23.11
C LEU A 12 26.36 7.78 22.98
N LEU A 13 25.06 8.00 23.20
CA LEU A 13 23.98 7.24 22.59
C LEU A 13 23.70 7.78 21.19
N GLY A 14 23.38 6.89 20.25
CA GLY A 14 22.80 7.20 18.93
C GLY A 14 23.80 6.96 17.80
N PHE A 15 23.45 6.32 16.70
CA PHE A 15 22.15 6.32 16.03
C PHE A 15 21.90 4.95 15.40
N GLY A 16 20.83 4.28 15.84
CA GLY A 16 20.13 3.39 14.93
C GLY A 16 19.62 4.25 13.78
N THR A 17 20.11 4.01 12.57
CA THR A 17 19.54 4.60 11.36
C THR A 17 18.11 4.11 11.25
N LEU A 18 17.15 4.90 11.76
CA LEU A 18 15.84 4.96 11.15
C LEU A 18 16.09 5.46 9.74
N ALA A 19 16.25 4.53 8.80
CA ALA A 19 16.05 4.85 7.40
C ALA A 19 14.63 5.41 7.33
N LEU A 20 14.53 6.73 7.27
CA LEU A 20 13.35 7.41 6.79
C LEU A 20 13.27 6.98 5.32
N ALA A 21 12.67 5.81 5.08
CA ALA A 21 12.34 5.41 3.73
C ALA A 21 11.45 6.53 3.22
N ALA A 22 11.99 7.35 2.31
CA ALA A 22 11.19 8.37 1.65
C ALA A 22 9.96 7.64 1.12
N GLU A 23 8.77 8.03 1.61
CA GLU A 23 7.54 7.46 1.09
C GLU A 23 7.55 7.69 -0.42
N ILE A 24 7.29 6.63 -1.19
CA ILE A 24 7.26 6.74 -2.65
C ILE A 24 6.27 7.85 -3.00
N ARG A 25 6.76 8.95 -3.58
CA ARG A 25 5.91 10.04 -4.07
C ARG A 25 5.29 9.58 -5.37
N ILE A 26 3.97 9.55 -5.42
CA ILE A 26 3.22 9.28 -6.64
C ILE A 26 2.88 10.63 -7.24
N GLU A 27 3.43 10.90 -8.42
CA GLU A 27 3.10 12.09 -9.19
C GLU A 27 1.88 11.80 -10.06
N THR A 28 0.90 12.70 -10.06
CA THR A 28 -0.32 12.58 -10.84
C THR A 28 -0.42 13.78 -11.78
N ALA A 29 -0.75 13.52 -13.04
CA ALA A 29 -1.06 14.53 -14.05
C ALA A 29 -2.48 14.33 -14.57
N GLU A 30 -3.05 15.39 -15.14
CA GLU A 30 -4.30 15.28 -15.91
C GLU A 30 -3.96 15.26 -17.41
N LEU A 31 -4.40 14.21 -18.10
CA LEU A 31 -4.22 14.03 -19.54
C LEU A 31 -5.56 13.64 -20.17
N ASP A 32 -6.03 14.40 -21.16
CA ASP A 32 -7.30 14.19 -21.85
C ASP A 32 -8.50 14.04 -20.89
N GLY A 33 -8.53 14.87 -19.83
CA GLY A 33 -9.57 14.85 -18.79
C GLY A 33 -9.48 13.69 -17.79
N ARG A 34 -8.39 12.89 -17.84
CA ARG A 34 -8.17 11.75 -16.95
C ARG A 34 -7.00 11.98 -16.01
N LEU A 35 -7.13 11.57 -14.76
CA LEU A 35 -5.99 11.45 -13.85
C LEU A 35 -5.11 10.27 -14.27
N VAL A 36 -3.81 10.53 -14.39
CA VAL A 36 -2.76 9.58 -14.77
C VAL A 36 -1.64 9.69 -13.76
N ASP A 37 -1.30 8.58 -13.11
CA ASP A 37 -0.18 8.49 -12.18
C ASP A 37 1.13 8.13 -12.91
N ASN A 38 2.24 8.59 -12.37
CA ASN A 38 3.56 8.06 -12.70
C ASN A 38 3.68 6.62 -12.14
N ILE A 39 3.75 5.66 -13.07
CA ILE A 39 3.89 4.23 -12.77
C ILE A 39 5.30 3.69 -12.99
N ASP A 40 6.24 4.53 -13.45
CA ASP A 40 7.65 4.19 -13.68
C ASP A 40 8.43 4.29 -12.36
N LEU A 41 8.01 3.49 -11.39
CA LEU A 41 8.58 3.44 -10.05
C LEU A 41 9.71 2.40 -9.96
N PRO A 42 10.81 2.69 -9.26
CA PRO A 42 11.87 1.71 -9.05
C PRO A 42 11.35 0.53 -8.22
N PHE A 43 11.77 -0.68 -8.59
CA PHE A 43 11.38 -1.88 -7.85
C PHE A 43 12.16 -1.99 -6.54
N VAL A 44 11.41 -2.10 -5.45
CA VAL A 44 11.90 -2.39 -4.10
C VAL A 44 11.08 -3.56 -3.59
N GLY A 45 11.76 -4.64 -3.17
CA GLY A 45 11.10 -5.81 -2.60
C GLY A 45 10.44 -5.52 -1.25
N ASP A 46 9.32 -6.18 -0.99
CA ASP A 46 8.60 -6.13 0.26
C ASP A 46 8.19 -7.55 0.69
N PRO A 47 8.98 -8.22 1.55
CA PRO A 47 8.64 -9.56 2.01
C PRO A 47 7.27 -9.66 2.68
N ALA A 48 6.77 -8.57 3.27
CA ALA A 48 5.49 -8.57 3.97
C ALA A 48 4.29 -8.73 3.01
N VAL A 49 4.42 -8.25 1.76
CA VAL A 49 3.34 -8.28 0.75
C VAL A 49 3.17 -9.64 0.09
N LEU A 50 4.22 -10.48 0.09
CA LEU A 50 4.23 -11.74 -0.64
C LEU A 50 3.12 -12.70 -0.18
N GLY A 51 2.60 -13.46 -1.15
CA GLY A 51 1.55 -14.45 -0.96
C GLY A 51 0.15 -13.91 -1.27
N GLU A 52 -0.85 -14.68 -0.84
CA GLU A 52 -2.25 -14.46 -1.19
C GLU A 52 -2.97 -13.56 -0.16
N TRP A 53 -3.81 -12.68 -0.68
CA TRP A 53 -4.65 -11.75 0.05
C TRP A 53 -6.08 -11.81 -0.49
N ARG A 54 -7.06 -11.89 0.41
CA ARG A 54 -8.49 -11.97 0.07
C ARG A 54 -9.21 -10.72 0.54
N SER A 55 -9.99 -10.10 -0.32
CA SER A 55 -10.82 -8.95 0.07
C SER A 55 -11.87 -9.36 1.10
N VAL A 56 -12.01 -8.56 2.15
CA VAL A 56 -12.96 -8.79 3.25
C VAL A 56 -13.88 -7.60 3.51
N ASP A 57 -13.50 -6.41 3.06
CA ASP A 57 -14.33 -5.21 3.19
C ASP A 57 -13.94 -4.14 2.15
N PHE A 58 -14.74 -3.09 2.08
CA PHE A 58 -14.46 -1.87 1.30
C PHE A 58 -14.91 -0.65 2.13
N VAL A 59 -13.98 0.27 2.39
CA VAL A 59 -14.15 1.37 3.35
C VAL A 59 -13.66 2.69 2.78
N ALA A 60 -14.26 3.80 3.21
CA ALA A 60 -13.85 5.14 2.76
C ALA A 60 -12.43 5.48 3.24
N GLU A 61 -12.13 5.21 4.51
CA GLU A 61 -10.80 5.41 5.10
C GLU A 61 -10.34 4.16 5.86
N PRO A 62 -9.01 3.90 5.97
CA PRO A 62 -8.49 2.75 6.72
C PRO A 62 -8.96 2.69 8.18
N GLY A 63 -9.24 3.85 8.79
CA GLY A 63 -9.74 3.97 10.17
C GLY A 63 -11.17 3.47 10.36
N ASP A 64 -11.96 3.36 9.29
CA ASP A 64 -13.35 2.91 9.35
C ASP A 64 -13.47 1.40 9.47
N PHE A 65 -12.41 0.64 9.16
CA PHE A 65 -12.43 -0.81 9.18
C PHE A 65 -12.59 -1.38 10.59
N VAL A 66 -13.55 -2.29 10.75
CA VAL A 66 -13.78 -3.03 11.99
C VAL A 66 -13.57 -4.52 11.72
N PRO A 67 -12.50 -5.14 12.23
CA PRO A 67 -12.25 -6.57 12.00
C PRO A 67 -13.42 -7.44 12.47
N GLY A 68 -13.90 -8.30 11.58
CA GLY A 68 -15.00 -9.23 11.83
C GLY A 68 -16.40 -8.68 11.51
N ALA A 69 -16.52 -7.40 11.16
CA ALA A 69 -17.77 -6.78 10.75
C ALA A 69 -17.59 -6.13 9.38
N LYS A 70 -18.10 -6.77 8.32
CA LYS A 70 -18.09 -6.20 6.96
C LYS A 70 -19.01 -4.97 6.93
N ARG A 71 -18.46 -3.81 6.62
CA ARG A 71 -19.24 -2.56 6.50
C ARG A 71 -19.87 -2.41 5.14
N PHE A 72 -19.20 -2.89 4.09
CA PHE A 72 -19.71 -2.83 2.74
C PHE A 72 -20.91 -3.78 2.54
N GLY A 73 -22.06 -3.21 2.20
CA GLY A 73 -23.31 -3.99 2.05
C GLY A 73 -23.42 -4.79 0.74
N GLY A 74 -22.53 -4.58 -0.24
CA GLY A 74 -22.58 -5.22 -1.55
C GLY A 74 -21.54 -6.33 -1.74
N GLU A 75 -21.50 -6.90 -2.95
CA GLU A 75 -20.45 -7.83 -3.37
C GLU A 75 -19.14 -7.10 -3.69
N LEU A 76 -18.02 -7.66 -3.24
CA LEU A 76 -16.71 -7.07 -3.48
C LEU A 76 -16.23 -7.44 -4.88
N TYR A 77 -16.03 -6.42 -5.74
CA TYR A 77 -15.60 -6.64 -7.12
C TYR A 77 -14.18 -7.21 -7.21
N LEU A 78 -13.25 -6.65 -6.42
CA LEU A 78 -11.91 -7.19 -6.31
C LEU A 78 -11.92 -8.39 -5.35
N GLY A 79 -11.70 -9.61 -5.86
CA GLY A 79 -11.59 -10.80 -5.01
C GLY A 79 -10.31 -10.83 -4.15
N GLY A 80 -9.26 -10.17 -4.62
CA GLY A 80 -7.98 -10.04 -3.94
C GLY A 80 -6.76 -10.19 -4.87
N PHE A 81 -5.59 -10.40 -4.28
CA PHE A 81 -4.31 -10.46 -4.99
C PHE A 81 -3.45 -11.64 -4.54
N ASN A 82 -2.55 -12.09 -5.40
CA ASN A 82 -1.44 -12.96 -5.03
C ASN A 82 -0.12 -12.31 -5.50
N PHE A 83 0.75 -11.95 -4.57
CA PHE A 83 2.00 -11.23 -4.85
C PHE A 83 3.18 -12.20 -4.95
N PHE A 84 3.92 -12.11 -6.06
CA PHE A 84 5.11 -12.92 -6.33
C PHE A 84 6.38 -12.09 -6.28
N HIS A 85 7.53 -12.76 -6.14
CA HIS A 85 8.83 -12.11 -6.24
C HIS A 85 9.02 -11.35 -7.57
N GLY A 86 9.86 -10.31 -7.55
CA GLY A 86 10.20 -9.55 -8.76
C GLY A 86 9.09 -8.65 -9.30
N GLY A 87 8.07 -8.34 -8.48
CA GLY A 87 7.02 -7.38 -8.83
C GLY A 87 5.86 -7.96 -9.65
N ALA A 88 5.83 -9.27 -9.90
CA ALA A 88 4.72 -9.95 -10.55
C ALA A 88 3.57 -10.21 -9.57
N MET A 89 2.33 -10.27 -10.06
CA MET A 89 1.15 -10.60 -9.26
C MET A 89 0.03 -11.22 -10.08
N GLY A 90 -0.87 -11.91 -9.38
CA GLY A 90 -2.16 -12.39 -9.89
C GLY A 90 -3.32 -11.66 -9.23
N VAL A 91 -4.44 -11.56 -9.93
CA VAL A 91 -5.69 -10.96 -9.44
C VAL A 91 -6.75 -12.03 -9.32
N LEU A 92 -7.38 -12.14 -8.17
CA LEU A 92 -8.41 -13.14 -7.90
C LEU A 92 -9.76 -12.75 -8.55
N PRO A 93 -10.55 -13.72 -9.02
CA PRO A 93 -10.40 -15.17 -8.82
C PRO A 93 -9.42 -15.88 -9.77
N ASN A 94 -8.84 -15.16 -10.73
CA ASN A 94 -8.02 -15.76 -11.79
C ASN A 94 -6.56 -16.05 -11.38
N ALA A 95 -6.15 -15.72 -10.15
CA ALA A 95 -4.82 -16.08 -9.65
C ALA A 95 -4.68 -17.62 -9.53
N PRO A 96 -3.48 -18.20 -9.77
CA PRO A 96 -2.18 -17.55 -9.92
C PRO A 96 -1.86 -17.08 -11.35
N ALA A 97 -2.82 -17.08 -12.29
CA ALA A 97 -2.54 -16.58 -13.63
C ALA A 97 -2.00 -15.14 -13.55
N SER A 98 -0.95 -14.88 -14.35
CA SER A 98 -0.33 -13.57 -14.42
C SER A 98 -1.38 -12.53 -14.78
N ALA A 99 -1.43 -11.43 -14.03
CA ALA A 99 -2.17 -10.25 -14.39
C ALA A 99 -1.18 -9.25 -15.00
N PRO A 100 -0.89 -9.31 -16.31
CA PRO A 100 0.25 -8.61 -16.93
C PRO A 100 0.16 -7.07 -16.82
N TRP A 101 -1.05 -6.56 -16.59
CA TRP A 101 -1.32 -5.14 -16.38
C TRP A 101 -0.94 -4.66 -14.98
N PHE A 102 -0.84 -5.57 -14.00
CA PHE A 102 -0.52 -5.26 -12.62
C PHE A 102 0.94 -5.57 -12.30
N ARG A 103 1.58 -4.65 -11.58
CA ARG A 103 2.91 -4.83 -10.99
C ARG A 103 2.92 -4.27 -9.58
N TRP A 104 3.92 -4.63 -8.79
CA TRP A 104 4.08 -4.06 -7.46
C TRP A 104 5.54 -3.71 -7.15
N THR A 105 5.70 -2.71 -6.27
CA THR A 105 6.93 -2.34 -5.56
C THR A 105 6.52 -2.03 -4.12
N LYS A 106 7.47 -1.95 -3.19
CA LYS A 106 7.16 -1.71 -1.77
C LYS A 106 6.24 -0.50 -1.59
N GLY A 107 5.04 -0.76 -1.06
CA GLY A 107 4.00 0.22 -0.74
C GLY A 107 3.09 0.63 -1.91
N VAL A 108 3.30 0.14 -3.13
CA VAL A 108 2.52 0.54 -4.33
C VAL A 108 2.25 -0.64 -5.26
N VAL A 109 1.02 -0.72 -5.77
CA VAL A 109 0.63 -1.53 -6.93
C VAL A 109 0.38 -0.60 -8.11
N THR A 110 0.94 -0.90 -9.28
CA THR A 110 0.71 -0.14 -10.51
C THR A 110 -0.17 -0.91 -11.48
N HIS A 111 -1.05 -0.20 -12.19
CA HIS A 111 -1.84 -0.72 -13.29
C HIS A 111 -1.46 -0.01 -14.60
N ARG A 112 -0.85 -0.73 -15.54
CA ARG A 112 -0.35 -0.14 -16.81
C ARG A 112 -1.49 0.34 -17.72
N GLY A 113 -2.64 -0.35 -17.70
CA GLY A 113 -3.78 -0.03 -18.56
C GLY A 113 -4.42 1.31 -18.18
N ASP A 114 -4.78 1.46 -16.91
CA ASP A 114 -5.40 2.68 -16.38
C ASP A 114 -4.38 3.77 -16.02
N LYS A 115 -3.09 3.41 -16.03
CA LYS A 115 -1.97 4.26 -15.60
C LYS A 115 -2.17 4.79 -14.18
N THR A 116 -2.44 3.89 -13.24
CA THR A 116 -2.63 4.22 -11.83
C THR A 116 -1.54 3.60 -10.97
N ALA A 117 -1.19 4.28 -9.89
CA ALA A 117 -0.32 3.81 -8.83
C ALA A 117 -1.12 3.90 -7.52
N SER A 118 -1.52 2.75 -7.00
CA SER A 118 -2.33 2.60 -5.80
C SER A 118 -1.48 2.23 -4.61
N ARG A 119 -1.55 2.99 -3.52
CA ARG A 119 -0.83 2.65 -2.30
C ARG A 119 -1.44 1.43 -1.63
N TYR A 120 -0.59 0.71 -0.89
CA TYR A 120 -1.05 -0.25 0.09
C TYR A 120 -0.39 -0.03 1.44
N LEU A 121 -1.12 -0.31 2.51
CA LEU A 121 -0.64 -0.28 3.89
C LEU A 121 -0.95 -1.61 4.57
N ILE A 122 0.07 -2.24 5.16
CA ILE A 122 -0.09 -3.51 5.89
C ILE A 122 -0.14 -3.22 7.40
N LYS A 123 -1.13 -3.80 8.10
CA LYS A 123 -1.33 -3.67 9.56
C LYS A 123 -1.70 -5.00 10.19
N GLU A 124 -1.22 -5.22 11.40
CA GLU A 124 -1.69 -6.29 12.28
C GLU A 124 -2.85 -5.79 13.14
N LEU A 125 -4.00 -6.45 13.07
CA LEU A 125 -5.20 -6.09 13.83
C LEU A 125 -5.84 -7.37 14.39
N LYS A 126 -6.01 -7.46 15.71
CA LYS A 126 -6.64 -8.59 16.40
C LYS A 126 -6.09 -9.97 15.97
N GLY A 127 -4.76 -10.08 15.78
CA GLY A 127 -4.09 -11.34 15.45
C GLY A 127 -4.22 -11.77 13.98
N ALA A 128 -4.61 -10.86 13.08
CA ALA A 128 -4.57 -11.08 11.64
C ALA A 128 -3.91 -9.90 10.92
N THR A 129 -3.22 -10.21 9.82
CA THR A 129 -2.61 -9.23 8.92
C THR A 129 -3.62 -8.75 7.88
N TYR A 130 -3.75 -7.44 7.76
CA TYR A 130 -4.61 -6.77 6.79
C TYR A 130 -3.82 -5.83 5.90
N MET A 131 -4.26 -5.72 4.65
CA MET A 131 -3.80 -4.74 3.67
C MET A 131 -4.95 -3.77 3.40
N PHE A 132 -4.66 -2.48 3.46
CA PHE A 132 -5.53 -1.41 3.00
C PHE A 132 -5.01 -0.96 1.64
N PHE A 133 -5.76 -1.22 0.59
CA PHE A 133 -5.37 -0.99 -0.78
C PHE A 133 -6.21 0.12 -1.40
N GLU A 134 -5.57 1.20 -1.86
CA GLU A 134 -6.25 2.30 -2.56
C GLU A 134 -6.88 1.82 -3.87
N TRP A 135 -8.19 1.97 -3.99
CA TRP A 135 -8.93 1.60 -5.20
C TRP A 135 -9.03 2.77 -6.18
N LYS A 136 -8.07 2.84 -7.10
CA LYS A 136 -8.05 3.82 -8.19
C LYS A 136 -8.76 3.29 -9.44
N SER A 137 -10.08 3.43 -9.47
CA SER A 137 -10.94 3.02 -10.60
C SER A 137 -11.32 4.18 -11.52
N GLY A 138 -12.37 4.03 -12.33
CA GLY A 138 -13.01 5.12 -13.08
C GLY A 138 -13.47 6.28 -12.19
N ASP A 139 -13.86 6.01 -10.95
CA ASP A 139 -14.21 7.08 -10.00
C ASP A 139 -13.03 7.99 -9.69
N TYR A 140 -11.82 7.41 -9.60
CA TYR A 140 -10.59 8.19 -9.48
C TYR A 140 -10.19 8.82 -10.81
N THR A 141 -9.97 7.98 -11.84
CA THR A 141 -9.36 8.42 -13.10
C THR A 141 -10.24 9.35 -13.92
N ILE A 142 -11.57 9.22 -13.90
CA ILE A 142 -12.51 9.97 -14.75
C ILE A 142 -13.32 10.98 -13.94
N ARG A 143 -13.78 10.58 -12.74
CA ARG A 143 -14.63 11.44 -11.89
C ARG A 143 -13.84 12.23 -10.85
N HIS A 144 -12.51 12.09 -10.83
CA HIS A 144 -11.58 12.81 -9.97
C HIS A 144 -11.93 12.69 -8.47
N ARG A 145 -12.54 11.58 -8.07
CA ARG A 145 -12.83 11.28 -6.66
C ARG A 145 -11.58 10.78 -5.95
N ALA A 146 -11.48 11.08 -4.66
CA ALA A 146 -10.51 10.41 -3.81
C ALA A 146 -10.75 8.89 -3.82
N PRO A 147 -9.69 8.07 -3.85
CA PRO A 147 -9.82 6.62 -3.79
C PRO A 147 -10.32 6.18 -2.40
N GLU A 148 -11.20 5.20 -2.40
CA GLU A 148 -11.59 4.44 -1.21
C GLU A 148 -10.71 3.17 -1.12
N TYR A 149 -10.85 2.37 -0.07
CA TYR A 149 -9.92 1.28 0.23
C TYR A 149 -10.59 -0.08 0.20
N TYR A 150 -10.03 -1.00 -0.58
CA TYR A 150 -10.23 -2.42 -0.31
C TYR A 150 -9.46 -2.82 0.95
N VAL A 151 -10.13 -3.55 1.83
CA VAL A 151 -9.48 -4.22 2.95
C VAL A 151 -9.28 -5.67 2.55
N LEU A 152 -8.03 -6.11 2.47
CA LEU A 152 -7.68 -7.49 2.19
C LEU A 152 -7.07 -8.13 3.43
N LYS A 153 -7.38 -9.39 3.69
CA LYS A 153 -6.78 -10.20 4.74
C LYS A 153 -5.75 -11.15 4.15
N LYS A 154 -4.59 -11.27 4.78
CA LYS A 154 -3.57 -12.24 4.36
C LYS A 154 -4.08 -13.67 4.57
N VAL A 155 -3.90 -14.53 3.57
CA VAL A 155 -4.15 -15.97 3.69
C VAL A 155 -2.93 -16.59 4.36
N LYS A 156 -3.17 -17.44 5.38
CA LYS A 156 -2.11 -18.11 6.14
C LYS A 156 -1.31 -19.06 5.27
#